data_AF-A0A526RQG5-F1
#
_entry.id   AF-A0A526RQG5-F1
#
_cell.length_a   1.000
_cell.length_b   1.000
_cell.length_c   1.000
_cell.angle_alpha   90.00
_cell.angle_beta   90.00
_cell.angle_gamma   90.00
#
_symmetry.space_group_name_H-M   'P 1'
#
loop_
_entity.id
_entity.type
_entity.pdbx_description
1 polymer ?
#
loop_
_entity_poly.entity_id
_entity_poly.type
_entity_poly.pdbx_seq_one_letter_code
_entity_poly.pdbx_strand_id
1 'polypeptide(L)'
;KDYVVADISLAGWGRKEIEIAETEMPGLMACREEFGDKKPLKGARITGSLHMTIQTAVLIETLKALGADIRWASCNIFSTQDHAAAAIAEAGIPVFAIKGETLEDYWEYTDKIFQWADGGTSNMILDDGGDATMYILIGARAEAGEDVLSNPGSEEEEILFAQIKKRLKASPGFFTKQKEAIRGVTEETTTGVNRLYQLQKKGLLPFPAINVNDSVTKSKFDNKYGCKESLVDGIRRGTDTMM
;
A
#
# COMPACT_ATOMS: atom_id res chain seq x y z
N LYS A 1 -17.43 -1.84 -11.22
CA LYS A 1 -16.57 -2.86 -10.56
C LYS A 1 -15.60 -2.09 -9.67
N ASP A 2 -15.30 -2.58 -8.47
CA ASP A 2 -14.50 -1.85 -7.47
C ASP A 2 -13.02 -2.28 -7.51
N TYR A 3 -12.41 -2.18 -8.69
CA TYR A 3 -10.99 -2.46 -8.94
C TYR A 3 -10.55 -1.79 -10.26
N VAL A 4 -9.25 -1.55 -10.40
CA VAL A 4 -8.58 -1.15 -11.65
C VAL A 4 -7.28 -1.96 -11.78
N VAL A 5 -7.26 -2.89 -12.73
CA VAL A 5 -6.14 -3.80 -13.02
C VAL A 5 -5.98 -3.91 -14.53
N ALA A 6 -4.79 -4.29 -15.01
CA ALA A 6 -4.46 -4.26 -16.44
C ALA A 6 -5.34 -5.23 -17.25
N ASP A 7 -5.43 -6.49 -16.80
CA ASP A 7 -6.23 -7.52 -17.45
C ASP A 7 -6.70 -8.56 -16.42
N ILE A 8 -8.01 -8.63 -16.19
CA ILE A 8 -8.59 -9.58 -15.24
C ILE A 8 -8.44 -11.04 -15.69
N SER A 9 -8.22 -11.30 -16.99
CA SER A 9 -8.05 -12.65 -17.52
C SER A 9 -6.76 -13.32 -17.04
N LEU A 10 -5.80 -12.54 -16.51
CA LEU A 10 -4.55 -13.02 -15.94
C LEU A 10 -4.71 -13.68 -14.56
N ALA A 11 -5.90 -13.60 -13.95
CA ALA A 11 -6.13 -14.08 -12.59
C ALA A 11 -5.81 -15.57 -12.39
N GLY A 12 -6.11 -16.41 -13.39
CA GLY A 12 -5.76 -17.83 -13.35
C GLY A 12 -4.24 -18.11 -13.37
N TRP A 13 -3.43 -17.24 -13.98
CA TRP A 13 -1.97 -17.32 -13.88
C TRP A 13 -1.51 -16.82 -12.50
N GLY A 14 -2.01 -15.67 -12.06
CA GLY A 14 -1.71 -15.14 -10.72
C GLY A 14 -2.01 -16.14 -9.61
N ARG A 15 -3.14 -16.84 -9.67
CA ARG A 15 -3.51 -17.88 -8.69
C ARG A 15 -2.46 -19.00 -8.61
N LYS A 16 -1.98 -19.49 -9.75
CA LYS A 16 -0.95 -20.54 -9.79
C LYS A 16 0.36 -20.06 -9.16
N GLU A 17 0.77 -18.82 -9.41
CA GLU A 17 1.97 -18.27 -8.78
C GLU A 17 1.79 -17.97 -7.29
N ILE A 18 0.59 -17.58 -6.85
CA ILE A 18 0.25 -17.44 -5.42
C ILE A 18 0.37 -18.80 -4.72
N GLU A 19 -0.18 -19.88 -5.29
CA GLU A 19 -0.09 -21.22 -4.72
C GLU A 19 1.37 -21.70 -4.58
N ILE A 20 2.24 -21.37 -5.55
CA ILE A 20 3.68 -21.63 -5.45
C ILE A 20 4.33 -20.75 -4.38
N ALA A 21 3.99 -19.46 -4.33
CA ALA A 21 4.57 -18.53 -3.37
C ALA A 21 4.18 -18.90 -1.92
N GLU A 22 2.99 -19.44 -1.69
CA GLU A 22 2.58 -19.92 -0.37
C GLU A 22 3.51 -21.00 0.19
N THR A 23 4.10 -21.86 -0.65
CA THR A 23 5.08 -22.86 -0.19
C THR A 23 6.42 -22.25 0.22
N GLU A 24 6.75 -21.07 -0.31
CA GLU A 24 7.97 -20.31 -0.01
C GLU A 24 7.77 -19.21 1.05
N MET A 25 6.54 -19.02 1.55
CA MET A 25 6.20 -18.00 2.55
C MET A 25 5.69 -18.60 3.87
N PRO A 26 6.48 -19.48 4.53
CA PRO A 26 6.01 -20.25 5.68
C PRO A 26 5.58 -19.37 6.87
N GLY A 27 6.15 -18.17 7.02
CA GLY A 27 5.75 -17.23 8.07
C GLY A 27 4.29 -16.79 7.95
N LEU A 28 3.85 -16.43 6.74
CA LEU A 28 2.46 -16.02 6.50
C LEU A 28 1.51 -17.21 6.63
N MET A 29 1.91 -18.39 6.13
CA MET A 29 1.10 -19.60 6.24
C MET A 29 0.92 -20.03 7.71
N ALA A 30 1.98 -19.95 8.52
CA ALA A 30 1.89 -20.19 9.96
C ALA A 30 0.97 -19.17 10.66
N CYS A 31 1.01 -17.87 10.27
CA CYS A 31 0.06 -16.89 10.81
C CYS A 31 -1.39 -17.22 10.47
N ARG A 32 -1.67 -17.73 9.25
CA ARG A 32 -3.03 -18.18 8.88
C ARG A 32 -3.47 -19.35 9.76
N GLU A 33 -2.59 -20.33 10.00
CA GLU A 33 -2.89 -21.48 10.87
C GLU A 33 -3.12 -21.05 12.33
N GLU A 34 -2.23 -20.22 12.89
CA GLU A 34 -2.27 -19.84 14.31
C GLU A 34 -3.43 -18.89 14.67
N PHE A 35 -3.78 -17.99 13.76
CA PHE A 35 -4.71 -16.89 14.02
C PHE A 35 -5.98 -16.92 13.15
N GLY A 36 -6.06 -17.81 12.17
CA GLY A 36 -7.19 -17.92 11.25
C GLY A 36 -8.53 -18.09 11.96
N ASP A 37 -8.61 -18.98 12.96
CA ASP A 37 -9.84 -19.20 13.73
C ASP A 37 -10.16 -18.05 14.69
N LYS A 38 -9.12 -17.40 15.23
CA LYS A 38 -9.26 -16.28 16.18
C LYS A 38 -9.75 -15.00 15.52
N LYS A 39 -9.54 -14.86 14.20
CA LYS A 39 -9.88 -13.68 13.40
C LYS A 39 -9.49 -12.35 14.09
N PRO A 40 -8.22 -12.17 14.51
CA PRO A 40 -7.83 -11.01 15.32
C PRO A 40 -7.99 -9.67 14.59
N LEU A 41 -8.06 -9.69 13.26
CA LEU A 41 -8.27 -8.50 12.42
C LEU A 41 -9.75 -8.29 12.07
N LYS A 42 -10.69 -9.01 12.69
CA LYS A 42 -12.12 -8.80 12.46
C LYS A 42 -12.50 -7.35 12.78
N GLY A 43 -13.04 -6.66 11.79
CA GLY A 43 -13.41 -5.24 11.87
C GLY A 43 -12.28 -4.27 11.52
N ALA A 44 -11.06 -4.76 11.24
CA ALA A 44 -10.03 -3.96 10.62
C ALA A 44 -10.42 -3.66 9.16
N ARG A 45 -10.26 -2.39 8.78
CA ARG A 45 -10.49 -1.85 7.44
C ARG A 45 -9.15 -1.29 6.98
N ILE A 46 -8.35 -2.17 6.38
CA ILE A 46 -6.95 -1.93 6.05
C ILE A 46 -6.86 -1.32 4.65
N THR A 47 -6.22 -0.16 4.58
CA THR A 47 -5.75 0.42 3.33
C THR A 47 -4.28 0.07 3.16
N GLY A 48 -3.95 -0.65 2.09
CA GLY A 48 -2.59 -1.02 1.73
C GLY A 48 -2.04 -0.18 0.59
N SER A 49 -0.84 0.37 0.77
CA SER A 49 -0.05 1.04 -0.27
C SER A 49 1.35 0.42 -0.28
N LEU A 50 1.50 -0.63 -1.07
CA LEU A 50 2.70 -1.46 -1.14
C LEU A 50 2.72 -2.17 -2.49
N HIS A 51 3.90 -2.34 -3.09
CA HIS A 51 4.12 -3.03 -4.36
C HIS A 51 3.14 -4.20 -4.58
N MET A 52 2.31 -4.12 -5.63
CA MET A 52 1.29 -5.14 -5.90
C MET A 52 1.89 -6.35 -6.63
N THR A 53 2.60 -7.20 -5.88
CA THR A 53 3.29 -8.42 -6.36
C THR A 53 2.58 -9.70 -5.92
N ILE A 54 3.08 -10.85 -6.35
CA ILE A 54 2.64 -12.17 -5.87
C ILE A 54 2.88 -12.32 -4.35
N GLN A 55 4.01 -11.84 -3.83
CA GLN A 55 4.30 -11.91 -2.39
C GLN A 55 3.30 -11.07 -1.59
N THR A 56 2.98 -9.88 -2.10
CA THR A 56 1.95 -9.01 -1.52
C THR A 56 0.56 -9.63 -1.63
N ALA A 57 0.25 -10.36 -2.71
CA ALA A 57 -1.00 -11.10 -2.81
C ALA A 57 -1.14 -12.14 -1.68
N VAL A 58 -0.07 -12.88 -1.35
CA VAL A 58 -0.07 -13.81 -0.20
C VAL A 58 -0.28 -13.06 1.13
N LEU A 59 0.32 -11.88 1.29
CA LEU A 59 0.09 -11.01 2.46
C LEU A 59 -1.38 -10.55 2.55
N ILE A 60 -1.96 -10.06 1.46
CA ILE A 60 -3.37 -9.62 1.39
C ILE A 60 -4.30 -10.76 1.80
N GLU A 61 -4.13 -11.94 1.21
CA GLU A 61 -4.96 -13.10 1.54
C GLU A 61 -4.75 -13.59 2.98
N THR A 62 -3.55 -13.40 3.53
CA THR A 62 -3.29 -13.63 4.96
C THR A 62 -4.10 -12.67 5.81
N LEU A 63 -4.00 -11.36 5.58
CA LEU A 63 -4.79 -10.36 6.32
C LEU A 63 -6.30 -10.65 6.24
N LYS A 64 -6.80 -11.06 5.07
CA LYS A 64 -8.19 -11.45 4.85
C LYS A 64 -8.55 -12.70 5.64
N ALA A 65 -7.69 -13.71 5.63
CA ALA A 65 -7.85 -14.93 6.42
C ALA A 65 -7.84 -14.65 7.94
N LEU A 66 -7.13 -13.62 8.40
CA LEU A 66 -7.17 -13.15 9.79
C LEU A 66 -8.37 -12.23 10.11
N GLY A 67 -9.27 -11.98 9.15
CA GLY A 67 -10.56 -11.31 9.34
C GLY A 67 -10.64 -9.85 8.91
N ALA A 68 -9.59 -9.29 8.30
CA ALA A 68 -9.59 -7.91 7.82
C ALA A 68 -10.48 -7.73 6.58
N ASP A 69 -11.00 -6.52 6.41
CA ASP A 69 -11.44 -6.02 5.12
C ASP A 69 -10.36 -5.10 4.53
N ILE A 70 -10.15 -5.16 3.21
CA ILE A 70 -8.90 -4.70 2.59
C ILE A 70 -9.18 -3.95 1.29
N ARG A 71 -8.44 -2.87 1.06
CA ARG A 71 -8.33 -2.19 -0.24
C ARG A 71 -6.86 -1.92 -0.52
N TRP A 72 -6.41 -2.09 -1.77
CA TRP A 72 -4.98 -2.06 -2.08
C TRP A 72 -4.63 -1.24 -3.31
N ALA A 73 -3.48 -0.58 -3.26
CA ALA A 73 -2.80 0.05 -4.39
C ALA A 73 -1.30 -0.22 -4.27
N SER A 74 -0.60 -0.08 -5.39
CA SER A 74 0.85 -0.16 -5.41
C SER A 74 1.48 1.12 -4.85
N CYS A 75 2.69 1.05 -4.29
CA CYS A 75 3.48 2.23 -3.89
C CYS A 75 4.50 2.66 -4.97
N ASN A 76 4.45 2.04 -6.15
CA ASN A 76 5.30 2.41 -7.27
C ASN A 76 4.69 2.01 -8.62
N ILE A 77 4.75 2.95 -9.57
CA ILE A 77 4.14 2.85 -10.91
C ILE A 77 4.63 1.68 -11.77
N PHE A 78 5.80 1.10 -11.50
CA PHE A 78 6.36 0.00 -12.33
C PHE A 78 6.44 -1.35 -11.60
N SER A 79 6.09 -1.37 -10.32
CA SER A 79 6.33 -2.53 -9.46
C SER A 79 5.24 -3.60 -9.50
N THR A 80 4.05 -3.24 -9.98
CA THR A 80 2.91 -4.15 -10.07
C THR A 80 3.23 -5.36 -10.95
N GLN A 81 2.82 -6.53 -10.49
CA GLN A 81 2.70 -7.73 -11.30
C GLN A 81 1.23 -7.91 -11.65
N ASP A 82 0.86 -7.64 -12.91
CA ASP A 82 -0.55 -7.50 -13.29
C ASP A 82 -1.36 -8.79 -13.08
N HIS A 83 -0.74 -9.96 -13.21
CA HIS A 83 -1.37 -11.25 -12.91
C HIS A 83 -1.64 -11.43 -11.40
N ALA A 84 -0.77 -10.90 -10.53
CA ALA A 84 -1.03 -10.87 -9.09
C ALA A 84 -2.21 -9.95 -8.75
N ALA A 85 -2.24 -8.74 -9.33
CA ALA A 85 -3.32 -7.79 -9.15
C ALA A 85 -4.67 -8.37 -9.63
N ALA A 86 -4.67 -9.04 -10.79
CA ALA A 86 -5.85 -9.72 -11.33
C ALA A 86 -6.36 -10.84 -10.40
N ALA A 87 -5.47 -11.66 -9.85
CA ALA A 87 -5.86 -12.75 -8.95
C ALA A 87 -6.50 -12.25 -7.65
N ILE A 88 -5.99 -11.15 -7.08
CA ILE A 88 -6.58 -10.54 -5.89
C ILE A 88 -7.92 -9.85 -6.22
N ALA A 89 -8.02 -9.19 -7.37
CA ALA A 89 -9.27 -8.60 -7.83
C ALA A 89 -10.36 -9.66 -8.09
N GLU A 90 -10.01 -10.80 -8.70
CA GLU A 90 -10.93 -11.93 -8.92
C GLU A 90 -11.39 -12.56 -7.60
N ALA A 91 -10.52 -12.59 -6.58
CA ALA A 91 -10.88 -13.00 -5.22
C ALA A 91 -11.82 -12.01 -4.48
N GLY A 92 -12.22 -10.92 -5.15
CA GLY A 92 -13.19 -9.95 -4.63
C GLY A 92 -12.59 -8.92 -3.68
N ILE A 93 -11.26 -8.74 -3.69
CA ILE A 93 -10.58 -7.70 -2.91
C ILE A 93 -10.27 -6.52 -3.83
N PRO A 94 -10.70 -5.29 -3.51
CA PRO A 94 -10.41 -4.10 -4.31
C PRO A 94 -8.92 -3.83 -4.47
N VAL A 95 -8.45 -3.80 -5.72
CA VAL A 95 -7.07 -3.48 -6.12
C VAL A 95 -7.08 -2.39 -7.19
N PHE A 96 -6.21 -1.40 -7.03
CA PHE A 96 -6.00 -0.29 -7.95
C PHE A 96 -4.51 -0.20 -8.26
N ALA A 97 -4.06 -0.99 -9.22
CA ALA A 97 -2.63 -1.12 -9.54
C ALA A 97 -2.46 -1.70 -10.95
N ILE A 98 -1.66 -1.02 -11.76
CA ILE A 98 -1.29 -1.44 -13.12
C ILE A 98 0.20 -1.20 -13.32
N LYS A 99 0.91 -2.17 -13.92
CA LYS A 99 2.31 -1.94 -14.27
C LYS A 99 2.42 -0.89 -15.38
N GLY A 100 3.12 0.20 -15.09
CA GLY A 100 3.29 1.33 -16.01
C GLY A 100 2.15 2.34 -15.97
N GLU A 101 1.39 2.40 -14.88
CA GLU A 101 0.42 3.47 -14.62
C GLU A 101 1.08 4.85 -14.62
N THR A 102 0.32 5.90 -14.94
CA THR A 102 0.83 7.28 -14.87
C THR A 102 0.87 7.77 -13.41
N LEU A 103 1.54 8.88 -13.15
CA LEU A 103 1.54 9.50 -11.82
C LEU A 103 0.13 9.99 -11.41
N GLU A 104 -0.70 10.42 -12.37
CA GLU A 104 -2.10 10.76 -12.11
C GLU A 104 -2.91 9.55 -11.68
N ASP A 105 -2.74 8.43 -12.39
CA ASP A 105 -3.37 7.16 -12.03
C ASP A 105 -2.92 6.71 -10.64
N TYR A 106 -1.61 6.77 -10.35
CA TYR A 106 -1.02 6.41 -9.05
C TYR A 106 -1.67 7.14 -7.88
N TRP A 107 -1.79 8.47 -7.96
CA TRP A 107 -2.41 9.26 -6.89
C TRP A 107 -3.94 9.09 -6.86
N GLU A 108 -4.59 8.88 -8.01
CA GLU A 108 -6.00 8.50 -8.03
C GLU A 108 -6.24 7.13 -7.37
N TYR A 109 -5.35 6.15 -7.57
CA TYR A 109 -5.43 4.84 -6.95
C TYR A 109 -5.19 4.91 -5.44
N THR A 110 -4.21 5.71 -5.02
CA THR A 110 -3.99 6.05 -3.60
C THR A 110 -5.21 6.69 -2.95
N ASP A 111 -6.00 7.48 -3.69
CA ASP A 111 -7.28 8.00 -3.22
C ASP A 111 -8.38 6.92 -3.16
N LYS A 112 -8.42 5.97 -4.11
CA LYS A 112 -9.43 4.90 -4.16
C LYS A 112 -9.33 3.87 -3.04
N ILE A 113 -8.14 3.64 -2.51
CA ILE A 113 -7.94 2.70 -1.39
C ILE A 113 -8.53 3.19 -0.07
N PHE A 114 -8.89 4.47 0.05
CA PHE A 114 -9.61 5.03 1.20
C PHE A 114 -11.14 5.13 0.96
N GLN A 115 -11.62 4.86 -0.25
CA GLN A 115 -13.03 4.99 -0.62
C GLN A 115 -13.76 3.66 -0.50
N TRP A 116 -14.33 3.39 0.66
CA TRP A 116 -15.09 2.17 0.87
C TRP A 116 -16.52 2.28 0.34
N ALA A 117 -17.03 1.18 -0.20
CA ALA A 117 -18.34 1.13 -0.86
C ALA A 117 -19.52 1.53 0.06
N ASP A 118 -19.39 1.33 1.36
CA ASP A 118 -20.38 1.72 2.38
C ASP A 118 -20.27 3.20 2.84
N GLY A 119 -19.32 3.96 2.27
CA GLY A 119 -19.02 5.34 2.70
C GLY A 119 -18.31 5.44 4.06
N GLY A 120 -17.89 4.30 4.62
CA GLY A 120 -17.07 4.25 5.82
C GLY A 120 -15.60 4.61 5.54
N THR A 121 -14.80 4.58 6.59
CA THR A 121 -13.38 4.98 6.56
C THR A 121 -12.46 3.81 6.83
N SER A 122 -11.24 3.90 6.34
CA SER A 122 -10.16 3.00 6.78
C SER A 122 -9.89 3.24 8.27
N ASN A 123 -9.49 2.19 8.99
CA ASN A 123 -9.08 2.33 10.38
C ASN A 123 -7.63 1.88 10.63
N MET A 124 -6.96 1.38 9.60
CA MET A 124 -5.54 1.00 9.61
C MET A 124 -4.92 1.36 8.26
N ILE A 125 -3.65 1.76 8.28
CA ILE A 125 -2.80 1.86 7.09
C ILE A 125 -1.69 0.80 7.18
N LEU A 126 -1.45 0.10 6.07
CA LEU A 126 -0.25 -0.68 5.82
C LEU A 126 0.51 0.00 4.67
N ASP A 127 1.65 0.59 4.97
CA ASP A 127 2.35 1.52 4.07
C ASP A 127 3.76 1.02 3.76
N ASP A 128 4.20 1.29 2.55
CA ASP A 128 5.58 1.16 2.09
C ASP A 128 5.97 2.47 1.39
N GLY A 129 6.86 3.22 2.03
CA GLY A 129 7.36 4.51 1.53
C GLY A 129 6.62 5.69 2.15
N GLY A 130 5.43 5.49 2.72
CA GLY A 130 4.69 6.48 3.51
C GLY A 130 3.73 7.34 2.70
N ASP A 131 3.39 6.96 1.46
CA ASP A 131 2.58 7.78 0.56
C ASP A 131 1.10 7.81 0.95
N ALA A 132 0.53 6.68 1.39
CA ALA A 132 -0.85 6.66 1.88
C ALA A 132 -1.00 7.51 3.16
N THR A 133 -0.01 7.42 4.06
CA THR A 133 0.05 8.26 5.26
C THR A 133 0.19 9.73 4.89
N MET A 134 1.10 10.06 3.98
CA MET A 134 1.33 11.43 3.52
C MET A 134 0.08 12.03 2.89
N TYR A 135 -0.61 11.30 2.01
CA TYR A 135 -1.84 11.72 1.36
C TYR A 135 -2.89 12.18 2.37
N ILE A 136 -3.14 11.37 3.41
CA ILE A 136 -4.11 11.71 4.45
C ILE A 136 -3.68 12.91 5.29
N LEU A 137 -2.42 12.96 5.72
CA LEU A 137 -1.97 14.01 6.62
C LEU A 137 -1.81 15.37 5.93
N ILE A 138 -1.32 15.42 4.69
CA ILE A 138 -1.27 16.66 3.91
C ILE A 138 -2.70 17.13 3.59
N GLY A 139 -3.57 16.24 3.12
CA GLY A 139 -4.95 16.57 2.82
C GLY A 139 -5.70 17.12 4.04
N ALA A 140 -5.53 16.53 5.23
CA ALA A 140 -6.19 16.99 6.45
C ALA A 140 -5.67 18.36 6.92
N ARG A 141 -4.38 18.67 6.70
CA ARG A 141 -3.82 20.00 6.98
C ARG A 141 -4.34 21.05 6.02
N ALA A 142 -4.48 20.71 4.74
CA ALA A 142 -5.12 21.57 3.76
C ALA A 142 -6.61 21.82 4.11
N GLU A 143 -7.36 20.79 4.56
CA GLU A 143 -8.73 20.96 5.07
C GLU A 143 -8.80 21.88 6.29
N ALA A 144 -7.78 21.86 7.16
CA ALA A 144 -7.67 22.74 8.31
C ALA A 144 -7.28 24.19 7.95
N GLY A 145 -7.05 24.49 6.66
CA GLY A 145 -6.71 25.81 6.16
C GLY A 145 -5.22 26.13 6.13
N GLU A 146 -4.33 25.15 6.36
CA GLU A 146 -2.89 25.36 6.16
C GLU A 146 -2.55 25.46 4.67
N ASP A 147 -1.68 26.40 4.32
CA ASP A 147 -1.15 26.52 2.95
C ASP A 147 -0.05 25.48 2.68
N VAL A 148 -0.47 24.26 2.32
CA VAL A 148 0.43 23.11 2.09
C VAL A 148 0.40 22.59 0.65
N LEU A 149 -0.35 23.23 -0.25
CA LEU A 149 -0.59 22.76 -1.62
C LEU A 149 -0.21 23.78 -2.71
N SER A 150 0.49 24.85 -2.36
CA SER A 150 0.77 25.98 -3.27
C SER A 150 2.16 25.95 -3.91
N ASN A 151 3.12 25.25 -3.33
CA ASN A 151 4.52 25.28 -3.77
C ASN A 151 5.07 23.85 -3.96
N PRO A 152 4.68 23.13 -5.03
CA PRO A 152 5.22 21.81 -5.32
C PRO A 152 6.71 21.90 -5.67
N GLY A 153 7.52 20.99 -5.14
CA GLY A 153 8.95 20.84 -5.40
C GLY A 153 9.29 19.83 -6.49
N SER A 154 8.31 19.08 -7.00
CA SER A 154 8.47 18.10 -8.08
C SER A 154 7.17 17.93 -8.90
N GLU A 155 7.29 17.29 -10.06
CA GLU A 155 6.14 16.87 -10.88
C GLU A 155 5.18 15.95 -10.11
N GLU A 156 5.74 14.96 -9.40
CA GLU A 156 4.95 14.05 -8.56
C GLU A 156 4.16 14.80 -7.48
N GLU A 157 4.77 15.83 -6.86
CA GLU A 157 4.11 16.64 -5.84
C GLU A 157 3.03 17.55 -6.44
N GLU A 158 3.24 18.08 -7.66
CA GLU A 158 2.20 18.81 -8.38
C GLU A 158 0.95 17.95 -8.60
N ILE A 159 1.15 16.69 -9.01
CA ILE A 159 0.06 15.73 -9.26
C ILE A 159 -0.61 15.30 -7.95
N LEU A 160 0.16 15.02 -6.90
CA LEU A 160 -0.36 14.78 -5.55
C LEU A 160 -1.26 15.93 -5.09
N PHE A 161 -0.79 17.17 -5.22
CA PHE A 161 -1.54 18.36 -4.80
C PHE A 161 -2.81 18.55 -5.63
N ALA A 162 -2.75 18.27 -6.94
CA ALA A 162 -3.92 18.28 -7.80
C ALA A 162 -4.96 17.23 -7.36
N GLN A 163 -4.52 16.01 -7.03
CA GLN A 163 -5.40 14.95 -6.53
C GLN A 163 -6.01 15.30 -5.17
N ILE A 164 -5.25 15.88 -4.24
CA ILE A 164 -5.79 16.38 -2.97
C ILE A 164 -6.86 17.45 -3.22
N LYS A 165 -6.58 18.45 -4.08
CA LYS A 165 -7.56 19.50 -4.46
C LYS A 165 -8.83 18.90 -5.07
N LYS A 166 -8.70 17.88 -5.92
CA LYS A 166 -9.83 17.13 -6.51
C LYS A 166 -10.68 16.48 -5.42
N ARG A 167 -10.07 15.78 -4.45
CA ARG A 167 -10.77 15.15 -3.33
C ARG A 167 -11.44 16.18 -2.40
N LEU A 168 -10.75 17.25 -2.05
CA LEU A 168 -11.29 18.35 -1.24
C LEU A 168 -12.59 18.92 -1.85
N LYS A 169 -12.59 19.13 -3.17
CA LYS A 169 -13.77 19.61 -3.89
C LYS A 169 -14.88 18.56 -3.97
N ALA A 170 -14.53 17.29 -4.18
CA ALA A 170 -15.50 16.22 -4.35
C ALA A 170 -16.17 15.80 -3.04
N SER A 171 -15.44 15.84 -1.92
CA SER A 171 -15.92 15.36 -0.62
C SER A 171 -15.28 16.16 0.53
N PRO A 172 -15.75 17.40 0.80
CA PRO A 172 -15.22 18.21 1.89
C PRO A 172 -15.30 17.49 3.25
N GLY A 173 -14.22 17.52 4.03
CA GLY A 173 -14.11 16.85 5.33
C GLY A 173 -13.68 15.38 5.25
N PHE A 174 -13.40 14.87 4.04
CA PHE A 174 -12.93 13.51 3.83
C PHE A 174 -11.63 13.23 4.58
N PHE A 175 -10.62 14.11 4.45
CA PHE A 175 -9.30 13.83 5.00
C PHE A 175 -9.30 13.90 6.53
N THR A 176 -10.02 14.87 7.10
CA THR A 176 -10.18 15.02 8.55
C THR A 176 -10.86 13.80 9.15
N LYS A 177 -12.00 13.39 8.56
CA LYS A 177 -12.73 12.18 8.99
C LYS A 177 -11.86 10.92 8.87
N GLN A 178 -11.11 10.79 7.78
CA GLN A 178 -10.23 9.63 7.56
C GLN A 178 -9.05 9.62 8.55
N LYS A 179 -8.39 10.76 8.79
CA LYS A 179 -7.30 10.91 9.77
C LYS A 179 -7.76 10.50 11.17
N GLU A 180 -8.94 10.94 11.59
CA GLU A 180 -9.50 10.63 12.93
C GLU A 180 -9.87 9.15 13.09
N ALA A 181 -10.21 8.46 12.00
CA ALA A 181 -10.56 7.05 12.03
C ALA A 181 -9.36 6.09 12.08
N ILE A 182 -8.17 6.54 11.67
CA ILE A 182 -6.97 5.70 11.65
C ILE A 182 -6.49 5.43 13.08
N ARG A 183 -6.40 4.15 13.43
CA ARG A 183 -5.95 3.66 14.73
C ARG A 183 -4.44 3.42 14.76
N GLY A 184 -3.80 3.29 13.60
CA GLY A 184 -2.36 3.19 13.47
C GLY A 184 -1.90 2.89 12.05
N VAL A 185 -0.60 3.02 11.85
CA VAL A 185 0.11 2.67 10.60
C VAL A 185 1.23 1.67 10.87
N THR A 186 1.43 0.72 9.97
CA THR A 186 2.64 -0.11 9.91
C THR A 186 3.43 0.25 8.66
N GLU A 187 4.69 0.66 8.83
CA GLU A 187 5.53 1.15 7.74
C GLU A 187 6.76 0.27 7.53
N GLU A 188 6.97 -0.15 6.29
CA GLU A 188 7.92 -1.19 5.94
C GLU A 188 9.31 -0.69 5.51
N THR A 189 9.46 0.52 4.97
CA THR A 189 10.75 0.95 4.41
C THR A 189 11.41 2.10 5.13
N THR A 190 12.74 2.16 5.01
CA THR A 190 13.58 3.20 5.61
C THR A 190 13.08 4.62 5.27
N THR A 191 12.63 4.85 4.04
CA THR A 191 12.13 6.15 3.58
C THR A 191 10.85 6.55 4.32
N GLY A 192 9.86 5.66 4.36
CA GLY A 192 8.61 5.92 5.07
C GLY A 192 8.82 6.06 6.58
N VAL A 193 9.68 5.22 7.18
CA VAL A 193 10.06 5.33 8.60
C VAL A 193 10.69 6.68 8.91
N ASN A 194 11.59 7.19 8.05
CA ASN A 194 12.17 8.51 8.24
C ASN A 194 11.11 9.62 8.16
N ARG A 195 10.13 9.52 7.24
CA ARG A 195 8.98 10.44 7.17
C ARG A 195 8.16 10.39 8.47
N LEU A 196 7.91 9.21 9.02
CA LEU A 196 7.21 9.04 10.32
C LEU A 196 7.97 9.68 11.48
N TYR A 197 9.29 9.50 11.58
CA TYR A 197 10.10 10.16 12.62
C TYR A 197 10.10 11.69 12.48
N GLN A 198 10.12 12.21 11.25
CA GLN A 198 10.00 13.65 11.01
C GLN A 198 8.65 14.20 11.47
N LEU A 199 7.54 13.48 11.19
CA LEU A 199 6.21 13.83 11.67
C LEU A 199 6.16 13.79 13.20
N GLN A 200 6.67 12.73 13.82
CA GLN A 200 6.72 12.58 15.28
C GLN A 200 7.49 13.73 15.94
N LYS A 201 8.69 14.05 15.43
CA LYS A 201 9.53 15.15 15.95
C LYS A 201 8.84 16.51 15.86
N LYS A 202 7.97 16.71 14.86
CA LYS A 202 7.18 17.94 14.66
C LYS A 202 5.85 17.93 15.42
N GLY A 203 5.49 16.84 16.10
CA GLY A 203 4.18 16.69 16.75
C GLY A 203 3.01 16.54 15.76
N LEU A 204 3.29 16.08 14.54
CA LEU A 204 2.34 15.98 13.43
C LEU A 204 1.87 14.53 13.15
N LEU A 205 2.28 13.56 13.98
CA LEU A 205 1.86 12.16 13.85
C LEU A 205 0.68 11.88 14.81
N PRO A 206 -0.57 11.79 14.33
CA PRO A 206 -1.75 11.78 15.21
C PRO A 206 -2.16 10.38 15.70
N PHE A 207 -1.55 9.32 15.18
CA PHE A 207 -1.83 7.93 15.54
C PHE A 207 -0.52 7.15 15.72
N PRO A 208 -0.52 6.02 16.46
CA PRO A 208 0.68 5.22 16.63
C PRO A 208 1.19 4.65 15.31
N ALA A 209 2.51 4.57 15.18
CA ALA A 209 3.17 3.99 14.03
C ALA A 209 4.12 2.86 14.47
N ILE A 210 4.08 1.72 13.78
CA ILE A 210 5.04 0.64 13.95
C ILE A 210 6.04 0.70 12.81
N ASN A 211 7.30 0.93 13.18
CA ASN A 211 8.45 0.80 12.31
C ASN A 211 8.74 -0.70 12.10
N VAL A 212 8.26 -1.25 10.99
CA VAL A 212 8.51 -2.65 10.63
C VAL A 212 9.92 -2.81 10.06
N ASN A 213 10.43 -1.80 9.33
CA ASN A 213 11.74 -1.81 8.68
C ASN A 213 12.87 -2.22 9.64
N ASP A 214 12.91 -1.63 10.84
CA ASP A 214 14.00 -1.83 11.81
C ASP A 214 13.85 -3.09 12.65
N SER A 215 12.83 -3.92 12.40
CA SER A 215 12.84 -5.30 12.87
C SER A 215 14.07 -6.01 12.32
N VAL A 216 14.77 -6.78 13.16
CA VAL A 216 16.01 -7.47 12.74
C VAL A 216 15.74 -8.41 11.57
N THR A 217 14.62 -9.13 11.61
CA THR A 217 14.15 -10.05 10.56
C THR A 217 13.70 -9.35 9.29
N LYS A 218 13.53 -8.01 9.30
CA LYS A 218 13.25 -7.20 8.12
C LYS A 218 14.56 -6.61 7.59
N SER A 219 15.11 -5.61 8.29
CA SER A 219 16.32 -4.87 7.88
C SER A 219 17.53 -5.74 7.53
N LYS A 220 17.77 -6.84 8.25
CA LYS A 220 18.94 -7.71 8.02
C LYS A 220 18.69 -8.81 6.99
N PHE A 221 17.43 -9.03 6.59
CA PHE A 221 17.07 -10.03 5.60
C PHE A 221 16.60 -9.39 4.30
N ASP A 222 15.44 -8.76 4.30
CA ASP A 222 14.81 -8.16 3.13
C ASP A 222 15.76 -7.18 2.43
N ASN A 223 16.19 -6.12 3.13
CA ASN A 223 17.00 -5.06 2.53
C ASN A 223 18.38 -5.55 2.05
N LYS A 224 18.91 -6.63 2.64
CA LYS A 224 20.26 -7.14 2.38
C LYS A 224 20.27 -8.33 1.43
N TYR A 225 19.61 -9.41 1.81
CA TYR A 225 19.56 -10.64 1.03
C TYR A 225 18.54 -10.53 -0.11
N GLY A 226 17.41 -9.84 0.09
CA GLY A 226 16.47 -9.55 -0.99
C GLY A 226 17.15 -8.79 -2.14
N CYS A 227 17.79 -7.66 -1.83
CA CYS A 227 18.57 -6.90 -2.83
C CYS A 227 19.73 -7.68 -3.45
N LYS A 228 20.38 -8.58 -2.70
CA LYS A 228 21.44 -9.43 -3.23
C LYS A 228 20.93 -10.31 -4.38
N GLU A 229 19.73 -10.86 -4.25
CA GLU A 229 19.11 -11.69 -5.29
C GLU A 229 18.47 -10.86 -6.41
N SER A 230 17.72 -9.79 -6.06
CA SER A 230 16.88 -9.07 -7.03
C SER A 230 17.58 -7.98 -7.84
N LEU A 231 18.68 -7.39 -7.33
CA LEU A 231 19.39 -6.33 -8.05
C LEU A 231 19.97 -6.81 -9.38
N VAL A 232 20.72 -7.92 -9.32
CA VAL A 232 21.36 -8.52 -10.50
C VAL A 232 20.29 -9.08 -11.44
N ASP A 233 19.20 -9.64 -10.91
CA ASP A 233 18.07 -10.11 -11.71
C ASP A 233 17.45 -8.97 -12.53
N GLY A 234 17.16 -7.82 -11.91
CA GLY A 234 16.63 -6.64 -12.59
C GLY A 234 17.56 -6.12 -13.71
N ILE A 235 18.86 -6.03 -13.44
CA ILE A 235 19.85 -5.59 -14.45
C ILE A 235 19.90 -6.59 -15.62
N ARG A 236 19.91 -7.90 -15.33
CA ARG A 236 19.93 -8.94 -16.38
C ARG A 236 18.69 -8.88 -17.24
N ARG A 237 17.48 -8.82 -16.66
CA ARG A 237 16.24 -8.71 -17.43
C ARG A 237 16.17 -7.44 -18.29
N GLY A 238 16.77 -6.35 -17.82
CA GLY A 238 16.76 -5.06 -18.54
C GLY A 238 17.81 -4.94 -19.64
N THR A 239 18.93 -5.65 -19.54
CA THR A 239 20.12 -5.36 -20.38
C THR A 239 20.85 -6.59 -20.93
N ASP A 240 20.59 -7.79 -20.39
CA ASP A 240 21.31 -9.04 -20.68
C ASP A 240 22.84 -8.94 -20.53
N THR A 241 23.35 -7.92 -19.82
CA THR A 241 24.79 -7.68 -19.69
C THR A 241 25.48 -8.78 -18.89
N MET A 242 26.70 -9.12 -19.29
CA MET A 242 27.60 -9.92 -18.47
C MET A 242 28.04 -9.10 -17.25
N MET A 243 28.02 -9.70 -16.06
CA MET A 243 28.39 -9.10 -14.76
C MET A 243 29.35 -10.00 -14.00
#